data_AF-A0A7J9AYF0-F1
#
_entry.id   AF-A0A7J9AYF0-F1
#
_cell.length_a   1.000
_cell.length_b   1.000
_cell.length_c   1.000
_cell.angle_alpha   90.00
_cell.angle_beta   90.00
_cell.angle_gamma   90.00
#
_symmetry.space_group_name_H-M   'P 1'
#
loop_
_entity.id
_entity.type
_entity.pdbx_description
1 polymer ?
#
loop_
_entity_poly.entity_id
_entity_poly.type
_entity_poly.pdbx_seq_one_letter_code
_entity_poly.pdbx_strand_id
1 'polypeptide(L)'
;MDMLPILPPTLRRPPSRPTKMRRRESDEPQTTTKLTKEGVEMKCNKCNKLGHNKKSYKGNSTKTFRSQDTKLVFITKWLPQLIKKLPQLTNKLP
;
A
#
# COMPACT_ATOMS: atom_id res chain seq x y z
N MET A 1 20.62 -38.28 30.30
CA MET A 1 20.32 -36.85 30.06
C MET A 1 18.81 -36.72 30.10
N ASP A 2 18.27 -36.38 31.26
CA ASP A 2 16.83 -36.28 31.45
C ASP A 2 16.32 -35.02 30.76
N MET A 3 15.55 -35.22 29.69
CA MET A 3 14.84 -34.15 29.00
C MET A 3 13.74 -33.63 29.92
N LEU A 4 13.90 -32.38 30.39
CA LEU A 4 12.85 -31.70 31.12
C LEU A 4 11.58 -31.62 30.25
N PRO A 5 10.39 -31.92 30.81
CA PRO A 5 9.16 -31.89 30.04
C PRO A 5 8.88 -30.46 29.55
N ILE A 6 8.66 -30.33 28.24
CA ILE A 6 8.32 -29.04 27.62
C ILE A 6 6.91 -28.66 28.07
N LEU A 7 6.80 -27.60 28.87
CA LEU A 7 5.51 -27.06 29.27
C LEU A 7 4.86 -26.32 28.09
N PRO A 8 3.53 -26.43 27.93
CA PRO A 8 2.81 -25.68 26.91
C PRO A 8 2.88 -24.17 27.18
N PRO A 9 2.76 -23.33 26.14
CA PRO A 9 2.72 -21.89 26.30
C PRO A 9 1.52 -21.48 27.17
N THR A 10 1.71 -20.43 27.97
CA THR A 10 0.63 -19.89 28.81
C THR A 10 -0.49 -19.31 27.95
N LEU A 11 -1.71 -19.81 28.15
CA LEU A 11 -2.88 -19.29 27.46
C LEU A 11 -3.25 -17.92 28.05
N ARG A 12 -3.18 -16.88 27.21
CA ARG A 12 -3.71 -15.56 27.56
C ARG A 12 -5.16 -15.47 27.13
N ARG A 13 -6.02 -14.93 28.00
CA ARG A 13 -7.38 -14.56 27.58
C ARG A 13 -7.25 -13.45 26.53
N PRO A 14 -8.01 -13.53 25.42
CA PRO A 14 -8.05 -12.42 24.48
C PRO A 14 -8.56 -11.16 25.19
N PRO A 15 -8.14 -9.96 24.75
CA PRO A 15 -8.72 -8.73 25.25
C PRO A 15 -10.25 -8.79 25.10
N SER A 16 -10.96 -8.29 26.11
CA SER A 16 -12.42 -8.27 26.09
C SER A 16 -12.93 -7.41 24.93
N ARG A 17 -14.19 -7.65 24.55
CA ARG A 17 -14.88 -6.76 23.61
C ARG A 17 -14.79 -5.32 24.14
N PRO A 18 -14.39 -4.33 23.31
CA PRO A 18 -14.45 -2.93 23.69
C PRO A 18 -15.86 -2.57 24.16
N THR A 19 -15.98 -1.91 25.30
CA THR A 19 -17.28 -1.50 25.84
C THR A 19 -18.00 -0.62 24.83
N LYS A 20 -19.28 -0.91 24.59
CA LYS A 20 -20.13 -0.09 23.72
C LYS A 20 -20.18 1.33 24.29
N MET A 21 -19.70 2.31 23.53
CA MET A 21 -19.82 3.71 23.92
C MET A 21 -21.31 4.11 23.91
N ARG A 22 -21.82 4.68 25.00
CA ARG A 22 -23.18 5.24 25.03
C ARG A 22 -23.27 6.47 24.13
N ARG A 23 -24.48 6.79 23.68
CA ARG A 23 -24.76 8.09 23.05
C ARG A 23 -24.56 9.19 24.10
N ARG A 24 -23.95 10.30 23.69
CA ARG A 24 -23.81 11.50 24.53
C ARG A 24 -25.09 12.33 24.48
N GLU A 25 -25.44 12.95 25.59
CA GLU A 25 -26.51 13.94 25.67
C GLU A 25 -26.05 15.28 25.10
N SER A 26 -26.97 16.21 24.82
CA SER A 26 -26.65 17.50 24.18
C SER A 26 -25.72 18.37 25.01
N ASP A 27 -25.80 18.23 26.34
CA ASP A 27 -25.12 19.10 27.29
C ASP A 27 -23.75 18.56 27.72
N GLU A 28 -23.37 17.35 27.26
CA GLU A 28 -22.07 16.77 27.54
C GLU A 28 -20.98 17.37 26.65
N PRO A 29 -19.83 17.80 27.22
CA PRO A 29 -18.75 18.35 26.40
C PRO A 29 -18.22 17.29 25.42
N GLN A 30 -18.15 17.65 24.13
CA GLN A 30 -17.54 16.81 23.12
C GLN A 30 -16.01 16.81 23.32
N THR A 31 -15.45 15.64 23.64
CA THR A 31 -14.00 15.49 23.75
C THR A 31 -13.39 15.63 22.36
N THR A 32 -12.51 16.61 22.18
CA THR A 32 -11.83 16.97 20.92
C THR A 32 -10.84 15.92 20.42
N THR A 33 -10.68 14.80 21.13
CA THR A 33 -9.71 13.73 20.84
C THR A 33 -10.03 12.92 19.58
N LYS A 34 -11.02 13.31 18.77
CA LYS A 34 -11.24 12.70 17.46
C LYS A 34 -10.17 13.26 16.52
N LEU A 35 -9.14 12.45 16.26
CA LEU A 35 -8.20 12.73 15.17
C LEU A 35 -8.99 12.74 13.86
N THR A 36 -9.25 13.93 13.34
CA THR A 36 -9.75 14.11 11.98
C THR A 36 -8.64 13.70 11.02
N LYS A 37 -8.98 13.16 9.85
CA LYS A 37 -8.00 12.94 8.76
C LYS A 37 -7.68 14.25 8.03
N GLU A 38 -7.93 15.38 8.67
CA GLU A 38 -7.66 16.70 8.11
C GLU A 38 -6.15 16.83 7.91
N GLY A 39 -5.74 17.15 6.68
CA GLY A 39 -4.33 17.27 6.30
C GLY A 39 -3.67 16.00 5.75
N VAL A 40 -4.32 14.83 5.77
CA VAL A 40 -3.75 13.63 5.12
C VAL A 40 -4.12 13.63 3.64
N GLU A 41 -3.13 13.78 2.77
CA GLU A 41 -3.34 13.68 1.33
C GLU A 41 -3.66 12.22 0.94
N MET A 42 -4.92 12.00 0.53
CA MET A 42 -5.39 10.66 0.17
C MET A 42 -5.19 10.43 -1.33
N LYS A 43 -4.55 9.30 -1.66
CA LYS A 43 -4.40 8.82 -3.03
C LYS A 43 -5.54 7.87 -3.41
N CYS A 44 -6.12 8.07 -4.59
CA CYS A 44 -7.14 7.16 -5.11
C CYS A 44 -6.51 5.86 -5.61
N ASN A 45 -6.88 4.70 -5.04
CA ASN A 45 -6.36 3.40 -5.52
C ASN A 45 -6.78 3.05 -6.96
N LYS A 46 -7.81 3.70 -7.53
CA LYS A 46 -8.26 3.43 -8.91
C LYS A 46 -7.42 4.18 -9.96
N CYS A 47 -7.12 5.46 -9.74
CA CYS A 47 -6.42 6.31 -10.72
C CYS A 47 -5.07 6.84 -10.24
N ASN A 48 -4.68 6.54 -9.00
CA ASN A 48 -3.44 6.98 -8.37
C ASN A 48 -3.26 8.50 -8.29
N LYS A 49 -4.34 9.29 -8.47
CA LYS A 49 -4.35 10.74 -8.29
C LYS A 49 -4.72 11.12 -6.86
N LEU A 50 -4.27 12.29 -6.45
CA LEU A 50 -4.52 12.89 -5.13
C LEU A 50 -5.89 13.62 -5.12
N GLY A 51 -6.37 14.01 -3.95
CA GLY A 51 -7.58 14.83 -3.79
C GLY A 51 -8.91 14.06 -3.82
N HIS A 52 -8.93 12.75 -4.07
CA HIS A 52 -10.12 11.93 -3.92
C HIS A 52 -9.78 10.48 -3.56
N ASN A 53 -10.75 9.77 -3.00
CA ASN A 53 -10.64 8.36 -2.67
C ASN A 53 -11.37 7.48 -3.71
N LYS A 54 -11.27 6.16 -3.56
CA LYS A 54 -11.96 5.17 -4.41
C LYS A 54 -13.48 5.38 -4.48
N LYS A 55 -14.10 5.89 -3.40
CA LYS A 55 -15.55 6.10 -3.26
C LYS A 55 -16.03 7.28 -4.11
N SER A 56 -15.24 8.36 -4.18
CA SER A 56 -15.53 9.56 -4.97
C SER A 56 -14.98 9.48 -6.41
N TYR A 57 -14.47 8.31 -6.83
CA TYR A 57 -13.91 8.15 -8.17
C TYR A 57 -15.00 8.18 -9.25
N LYS A 58 -15.03 9.28 -10.00
CA LYS A 58 -15.80 9.43 -11.24
C LYS A 58 -14.91 8.98 -12.39
N GLY A 59 -14.96 7.67 -12.71
CA GLY A 59 -14.08 7.08 -13.70
C GLY A 59 -14.56 7.26 -15.13
N ASN A 60 -13.70 7.79 -16.00
CA ASN A 60 -13.62 7.27 -17.36
C ASN A 60 -12.76 6.00 -17.27
N SER A 61 -13.25 4.89 -17.83
CA SER A 61 -12.68 3.55 -17.74
C SER A 61 -11.39 3.38 -18.57
N THR A 62 -10.40 4.24 -18.41
CA THR A 62 -9.08 4.01 -19.01
C THR A 62 -8.32 2.99 -18.15
N LYS A 63 -8.47 1.71 -18.51
CA LYS A 63 -7.69 0.61 -17.95
C LYS A 63 -6.22 0.85 -18.31
N THR A 64 -5.44 1.46 -17.42
CA THR A 64 -3.98 1.31 -17.48
C THR A 64 -3.71 -0.16 -17.17
N PHE A 65 -3.60 -0.98 -18.21
CA PHE A 65 -3.12 -2.35 -18.10
C PHE A 65 -1.69 -2.27 -17.53
N ARG A 66 -1.53 -2.52 -16.23
CA ARG A 66 -0.26 -3.05 -15.72
C ARG A 66 -0.16 -4.45 -16.33
N SER A 67 0.44 -4.54 -17.52
CA SER A 67 0.66 -5.85 -18.17
C SER A 67 1.45 -6.70 -17.18
N GLN A 68 0.85 -7.82 -16.78
CA GLN A 68 1.48 -8.84 -15.95
C GLN A 68 2.31 -9.81 -16.81
N ASP A 69 2.48 -9.54 -18.11
CA ASP A 69 3.27 -10.38 -18.98
C ASP A 69 4.74 -10.32 -18.55
N THR A 70 5.13 -11.32 -17.78
CA THR A 70 6.49 -11.53 -17.30
C THR A 70 7.48 -11.46 -18.45
N LYS A 71 7.11 -11.96 -19.65
CA LYS A 71 7.92 -11.91 -20.87
C LYS A 71 8.33 -10.49 -21.27
N LEU A 72 7.41 -9.51 -21.26
CA LEU A 72 7.72 -8.10 -21.61
C LEU A 72 8.47 -7.37 -20.49
N VAL A 73 8.21 -7.72 -19.22
CA VAL A 73 8.96 -7.19 -18.06
C VAL A 73 10.41 -7.68 -18.09
N PHE A 74 10.66 -8.93 -18.48
CA PHE A 74 12.02 -9.47 -18.64
C PHE A 74 12.80 -8.74 -19.74
N ILE A 75 12.18 -8.50 -20.90
CA ILE A 75 12.81 -7.78 -22.03
C ILE A 75 13.20 -6.35 -21.58
N THR A 76 12.28 -5.63 -20.95
CA THR A 76 12.53 -4.24 -20.50
C THR A 76 13.56 -4.16 -19.36
N LYS A 77 13.71 -5.22 -18.56
CA LYS A 77 14.71 -5.30 -17.48
C LYS A 77 16.12 -5.68 -17.95
N TRP A 78 16.25 -6.42 -19.05
CA TRP A 78 17.54 -6.89 -19.60
C TRP A 78 18.12 -6.05 -20.75
N LEU A 79 17.30 -5.26 -21.44
CA LEU A 79 17.75 -4.35 -22.51
C LEU A 79 18.82 -3.32 -22.08
N PRO A 80 18.81 -2.76 -20.85
CA PRO A 80 19.79 -1.73 -20.47
C PRO A 80 21.22 -2.25 -20.26
N GLN A 81 21.42 -3.56 -20.03
CA GLN A 81 22.76 -4.14 -19.94
C GLN A 81 23.40 -4.36 -21.31
N LEU A 82 22.61 -4.59 -22.36
CA LEU A 82 23.12 -4.86 -23.71
C LEU A 82 23.64 -3.58 -24.39
N ILE A 83 22.97 -2.44 -24.17
CA ILE A 83 23.34 -1.14 -24.75
C ILE A 83 24.68 -0.62 -24.20
N LYS A 84 25.02 -0.95 -22.94
CA LYS A 84 26.29 -0.54 -22.30
C LYS A 84 27.52 -1.28 -22.83
N LYS A 85 27.36 -2.28 -23.71
CA LYS A 85 28.45 -3.09 -24.27
C LYS A 85 28.76 -2.80 -25.75
N LEU A 86 28.14 -1.77 -26.33
CA LEU A 86 28.51 -1.28 -27.67
C LEU A 86 29.67 -0.28 -27.52
N PRO A 87 30.92 -0.63 -27.92
CA PRO A 87 31.94 0.40 -28.10
C PRO A 87 31.51 1.35 -29.22
N GLN A 88 31.72 2.65 -29.00
CA GLN A 88 31.33 3.72 -29.91
C GLN A 88 31.86 3.55 -31.35
N LEU A 89 31.06 2.93 -32.23
CA LEU A 89 31.15 3.12 -33.68
C LEU A 89 30.45 4.43 -34.08
N THR A 90 30.83 5.52 -33.43
CA THR A 90 30.54 6.88 -33.91
C THR A 90 31.87 7.55 -34.24
N ASN A 91 32.68 6.87 -35.04
CA ASN A 91 33.80 7.49 -35.71
C ASN A 91 33.65 7.23 -37.21
N LYS A 92 33.30 8.32 -37.90
CA LYS A 92 33.52 8.58 -39.33
C LYS A 92 32.56 7.88 -40.30
N LEU A 93 31.42 8.53 -40.56
CA LEU A 93 30.94 8.62 -41.95
C LEU A 93 31.47 9.93 -42.56
N PRO A 94 31.99 9.89 -43.80
CA PRO A 94 32.52 11.06 -44.52
C PRO A 94 31.42 12.05 -44.95
#